data_AF-A0A6P3GXM3-F1
#
_entry.id   AF-A0A6P3GXM3-F1
#
_cell.length_a   1.000
_cell.length_b   1.000
_cell.length_c   1.000
_cell.angle_alpha   90.00
_cell.angle_beta   90.00
_cell.angle_gamma   90.00
#
_symmetry.space_group_name_H-M   'P 1'
#
loop_
_entity.id
_entity.type
_entity.pdbx_description
1 polymer ?
#
loop_
_entity_poly.entity_id
_entity_poly.type
_entity_poly.pdbx_seq_one_letter_code
_entity_poly.pdbx_strand_id
1 'polypeptide(L)'
;MGIDGPIDSFAPFHNINCPRGFLYFNRQGELRISVLPAYLSYDAPWPVRKIPLRCTAHYVAYHVESKVYAVATSTSTPCTRVPRMTGEEKEFETIERDERYVHPQQEAFCIQLISPVSWEAIPNA
;
A
#
# COMPACT_ATOMS: atom_id res chain seq x y z
N MET A 1 21.04 -4.63 -15.40
CA MET A 1 21.37 -5.95 -14.82
C MET A 1 20.05 -6.70 -14.70
N GLY A 2 19.70 -7.51 -15.70
CA GLY A 2 18.52 -8.38 -15.63
C GLY A 2 18.87 -9.63 -14.83
N ILE A 3 17.92 -10.20 -14.09
CA ILE A 3 18.15 -11.37 -13.26
C ILE A 3 18.67 -12.54 -14.14
N ASP A 4 18.05 -12.74 -15.31
CA ASP A 4 18.36 -13.86 -16.21
C ASP A 4 18.85 -13.48 -17.61
N GLY A 5 18.96 -12.18 -17.90
CA GLY A 5 19.40 -11.70 -19.20
C GLY A 5 18.44 -12.11 -20.34
N PRO A 6 18.95 -12.23 -21.59
CA PRO A 6 18.14 -12.63 -22.74
C PRO A 6 17.66 -14.09 -22.65
N ILE A 7 16.45 -14.32 -23.15
CA ILE A 7 15.81 -15.64 -23.19
C ILE A 7 15.82 -16.13 -24.64
N ASP A 8 16.33 -17.34 -24.86
CA ASP A 8 16.47 -17.92 -26.21
C ASP A 8 15.26 -18.81 -26.57
N SER A 9 14.57 -19.37 -25.58
CA SER A 9 13.41 -20.25 -25.79
C SER A 9 12.43 -20.17 -24.63
N PHE A 10 11.14 -20.27 -24.92
CA PHE A 10 10.04 -20.18 -23.96
C PHE A 10 8.92 -21.16 -24.31
N ALA A 11 8.33 -21.81 -23.31
CA ALA A 11 7.16 -22.67 -23.50
C ALA A 11 6.20 -22.61 -22.29
N PRO A 12 4.87 -22.69 -22.51
CA PRO A 12 3.91 -22.89 -21.43
C PRO A 12 4.11 -24.28 -20.79
N PHE A 13 3.95 -24.37 -19.47
CA PHE A 13 4.16 -25.62 -18.74
C PHE A 13 3.17 -25.75 -17.59
N HIS A 14 2.36 -26.81 -17.61
CA HIS A 14 1.42 -27.12 -16.54
C HIS A 14 1.73 -28.49 -15.96
N ASN A 15 2.06 -28.53 -14.67
CA ASN A 15 2.42 -29.75 -13.95
C ASN A 15 1.89 -29.67 -12.50
N ILE A 16 1.79 -30.81 -11.81
CA ILE A 16 1.37 -30.87 -10.39
C ILE A 16 2.24 -29.99 -9.48
N ASN A 17 3.55 -29.92 -9.77
CA ASN A 17 4.50 -29.08 -9.03
C ASN A 17 4.65 -27.67 -9.62
N CYS A 18 3.97 -27.37 -10.74
CA CYS A 18 4.05 -26.09 -11.45
C CYS A 18 2.69 -25.78 -12.10
N PRO A 19 1.68 -25.39 -11.29
CA PRO A 19 0.34 -25.15 -11.81
C PRO A 19 0.32 -23.85 -12.61
N ARG A 20 -0.08 -23.96 -13.88
CA ARG A 20 -0.25 -22.83 -14.83
C ARG A 20 1.02 -22.00 -14.96
N GLY A 21 2.17 -22.66 -14.93
CA GLY A 21 3.46 -22.03 -15.07
C GLY A 21 3.96 -22.01 -16.51
N PHE A 22 5.26 -21.83 -16.61
CA PHE A 22 6.01 -21.80 -17.85
C PHE A 22 7.44 -22.28 -17.59
N LEU A 23 8.15 -22.57 -18.67
CA LEU A 23 9.58 -22.85 -18.63
C LEU A 23 10.31 -22.09 -19.73
N TYR A 24 11.58 -21.81 -19.50
CA TYR A 24 12.43 -21.10 -20.46
C TYR A 24 13.89 -21.50 -20.33
N PHE A 25 14.64 -21.26 -21.40
CA PHE A 25 16.11 -21.34 -21.41
C PHE A 25 16.71 -19.92 -21.50
N ASN A 26 17.66 -19.63 -20.60
CA ASN A 26 18.50 -18.45 -20.72
C ASN A 26 19.72 -18.71 -21.61
N ARG A 27 20.47 -17.65 -21.95
CA ARG A 27 21.70 -17.75 -22.77
C ARG A 27 22.84 -18.55 -22.14
N GLN A 28 22.77 -18.82 -20.84
CA GLN A 28 23.72 -19.67 -20.12
C GLN A 28 23.37 -21.16 -20.27
N GLY A 29 22.27 -21.50 -20.95
CA GLY A 29 21.82 -22.88 -21.12
C GLY A 29 21.10 -23.45 -19.89
N GLU A 30 20.67 -22.60 -18.96
CA GLU A 30 19.92 -23.03 -17.77
C GLU A 30 18.43 -23.15 -18.11
N LEU A 31 17.85 -24.32 -17.85
CA LEU A 31 16.41 -24.54 -17.88
C LEU A 31 15.78 -24.07 -16.57
N ARG A 32 14.79 -23.17 -16.64
CA ARG A 32 14.04 -22.68 -15.47
C ARG A 32 12.57 -23.01 -15.59
N ILE A 33 12.04 -23.63 -14.54
CA ILE A 33 10.60 -23.88 -14.36
C ILE A 33 10.07 -22.79 -13.42
N SER A 34 9.05 -22.06 -13.83
CA SER A 34 8.61 -20.85 -13.12
C SER A 34 7.11 -20.64 -13.19
N VAL A 35 6.60 -19.88 -12.22
CA VAL A 35 5.20 -19.45 -12.14
C VAL A 35 5.14 -17.94 -12.02
N LEU A 36 4.08 -17.33 -12.54
CA LEU A 36 3.85 -15.90 -12.34
C LEU A 36 3.44 -15.64 -10.88
N PRO A 37 4.03 -14.64 -10.20
CA PRO A 37 3.60 -14.22 -8.88
C PRO A 37 2.09 -13.94 -8.78
N ALA A 38 1.40 -14.68 -7.92
CA ALA A 38 -0.07 -14.63 -7.81
C ALA A 38 -0.63 -13.36 -7.18
N TYR A 39 0.20 -12.56 -6.48
CA TYR A 39 -0.23 -11.35 -5.78
C TYR A 39 -0.25 -10.09 -6.66
N LEU A 40 0.08 -10.21 -7.95
CA LEU A 40 0.04 -9.11 -8.92
C LEU A 40 -1.13 -9.30 -9.89
N SER A 41 -1.76 -8.18 -10.25
CA SER A 41 -2.62 -8.12 -11.44
C SER A 41 -1.77 -7.84 -12.66
N TYR A 42 -1.85 -8.71 -13.66
CA TYR A 42 -1.25 -8.53 -14.97
C TYR A 42 -2.20 -7.90 -15.99
N ASP A 43 -3.47 -7.68 -15.61
CA ASP A 43 -4.49 -7.01 -16.42
C ASP A 43 -4.52 -5.50 -16.13
N ALA A 44 -3.36 -4.88 -16.31
CA ALA A 44 -3.13 -3.44 -16.16
C ALA A 44 -1.93 -3.08 -17.03
N PRO A 45 -1.73 -1.79 -17.39
CA PRO A 45 -0.59 -1.39 -18.22
C PRO A 45 0.73 -1.90 -17.68
N TRP A 46 0.93 -1.86 -16.35
CA TRP A 46 2.06 -2.44 -15.64
C TRP A 46 1.55 -3.47 -14.62
N PRO A 47 2.33 -4.52 -14.28
CA PRO A 47 1.97 -5.45 -13.20
C PRO A 47 1.86 -4.72 -11.86
N VAL A 48 0.66 -4.73 -11.26
CA VAL A 48 0.37 -3.94 -10.05
C VAL A 48 -0.34 -4.75 -8.99
N ARG A 49 -0.11 -4.41 -7.72
CA ARG A 49 -0.90 -4.87 -6.57
C ARG A 49 -1.56 -3.66 -5.92
N LYS A 50 -2.89 -3.64 -5.88
CA LYS A 50 -3.65 -2.57 -5.20
C LYS A 50 -3.80 -2.91 -3.71
N ILE A 51 -3.36 -2.02 -2.83
CA ILE A 51 -3.45 -2.17 -1.38
C ILE A 51 -4.51 -1.21 -0.85
N PRO A 52 -5.70 -1.70 -0.44
CA PRO A 52 -6.78 -0.83 0.00
C PRO A 52 -6.58 -0.35 1.45
N LEU A 53 -6.11 0.88 1.64
CA LEU A 53 -5.88 1.47 2.96
C LEU A 53 -7.16 1.93 3.68
N ARG A 54 -8.26 2.16 2.92
CA ARG A 54 -9.54 2.70 3.43
C ARG A 54 -9.43 4.07 4.12
N CYS A 55 -8.33 4.79 3.88
CA CYS A 55 -8.06 6.15 4.30
C CYS A 55 -7.26 6.87 3.20
N THR A 56 -7.09 8.19 3.31
CA THR A 56 -6.30 8.96 2.35
C THR A 56 -4.82 8.77 2.64
N ALA A 57 -4.04 8.33 1.65
CA ALA A 57 -2.59 8.29 1.73
C ALA A 57 -2.00 9.59 1.16
N HIS A 58 -1.16 10.25 1.96
CA HIS A 58 -0.54 11.53 1.63
C HIS A 58 0.92 11.37 1.20
N TYR A 59 1.69 10.60 1.98
CA TYR A 59 3.12 10.42 1.76
C TYR A 59 3.52 8.96 1.94
N VAL A 60 4.55 8.55 1.22
CA VAL A 60 5.20 7.25 1.37
C VAL A 60 6.71 7.42 1.34
N ALA A 61 7.39 6.80 2.28
CA ALA A 61 8.85 6.77 2.36
C ALA A 61 9.33 5.34 2.61
N TYR A 62 10.38 4.92 1.90
CA TYR A 62 10.98 3.60 2.09
C TYR A 62 12.17 3.69 3.05
N HIS A 63 12.10 2.96 4.15
CA HIS A 63 13.21 2.84 5.11
C HIS A 63 14.14 1.70 4.68
N VAL A 64 15.36 2.05 4.25
CA VAL A 64 16.29 1.11 3.62
C VAL A 64 16.77 0.02 4.59
N GLU A 65 17.06 0.39 5.84
CA GLU A 65 17.65 -0.53 6.82
C GLU A 65 16.67 -1.62 7.26
N SER A 66 15.43 -1.23 7.60
CA SER A 66 14.39 -2.17 8.02
C SER A 66 13.57 -2.74 6.87
N LYS A 67 13.74 -2.20 5.65
CA LYS A 67 12.99 -2.58 4.43
C LYS A 67 11.47 -2.48 4.63
N VAL A 68 11.00 -1.36 5.18
CA VAL A 68 9.57 -1.08 5.42
C VAL A 68 9.17 0.24 4.77
N TYR A 69 7.89 0.43 4.52
CA TYR A 69 7.33 1.70 4.07
C TYR A 69 6.69 2.44 5.24
N ALA A 70 7.07 3.69 5.47
CA ALA A 70 6.33 4.61 6.31
C ALA A 70 5.31 5.35 5.44
N VAL A 71 4.03 5.25 5.79
CA VAL A 71 2.93 5.87 5.04
C VAL A 71 2.19 6.85 5.95
N ALA A 72 2.19 8.13 5.58
CA ALA A 72 1.37 9.13 6.24
C ALA A 72 -0.05 9.07 5.66
N THR A 73 -1.02 8.83 6.53
CA THR A 73 -2.43 8.70 6.15
C THR A 73 -3.31 9.64 6.96
N SER A 74 -4.52 9.91 6.50
CA SER A 74 -5.53 10.67 7.24
C SER A 74 -6.90 10.02 7.18
N THR A 75 -7.66 10.14 8.25
CA THR A 75 -9.08 9.76 8.32
C THR A 75 -9.94 10.99 8.55
N SER A 76 -11.13 10.99 7.95
CA SER A 76 -12.09 12.09 8.06
C SER A 76 -12.99 11.85 9.27
N THR A 77 -13.06 12.83 10.17
CA THR A 77 -13.85 12.77 11.39
C THR A 77 -14.73 14.02 11.54
N PRO A 78 -15.95 13.93 12.08
CA PRO A 78 -16.78 15.10 12.35
C PRO A 78 -16.08 16.09 13.29
N CYS A 79 -16.00 17.35 12.88
CA CYS A 79 -15.49 18.44 13.71
C CYS A 79 -16.56 18.87 14.72
N THR A 80 -16.24 18.76 16.01
CA THR A 80 -17.16 19.10 17.11
C THR A 80 -16.71 20.31 17.92
N ARG A 81 -15.49 20.82 17.70
CA ARG A 81 -14.91 21.90 18.50
C ARG A 81 -14.23 22.92 17.59
N VAL A 82 -14.46 24.20 17.87
CA VAL A 82 -13.82 25.32 17.16
C VAL A 82 -12.85 26.02 18.12
N PRO A 83 -11.55 26.09 17.79
CA PRO A 83 -10.61 26.84 18.61
C PRO A 83 -10.87 28.35 18.50
N ARG A 84 -10.94 29.04 19.64
CA ARG A 84 -10.97 30.50 19.74
C ARG A 84 -9.71 31.01 20.44
N MET A 85 -9.23 32.17 20.01
CA MET A 85 -8.11 32.87 20.65
C MET A 85 -8.66 34.05 21.45
N THR A 86 -8.73 33.89 22.76
CA THR A 86 -9.11 34.93 23.74
C THR A 86 -7.89 35.22 24.61
N GLY A 87 -7.02 36.12 24.16
CA GLY A 87 -5.79 36.47 24.90
C GLY A 87 -4.72 35.37 24.83
N GLU A 88 -4.25 34.89 25.99
CA GLU A 88 -3.11 33.97 26.11
C GLU A 88 -3.49 32.49 26.06
N GLU A 89 -4.74 32.13 26.36
CA GLU A 89 -5.19 30.74 26.42
C GLU A 89 -5.92 30.27 25.15
N LYS A 90 -5.81 28.97 24.86
CA LYS A 90 -6.56 28.31 23.78
C LYS A 90 -7.89 27.80 24.34
N GLU A 91 -8.96 28.52 24.05
CA GLU A 91 -10.31 28.06 24.35
C GLU A 91 -10.87 27.25 23.16
N PHE A 92 -11.71 26.25 23.46
CA PHE A 92 -12.38 25.45 22.44
C PHE A 92 -13.88 25.49 22.67
N GLU A 93 -14.62 26.05 21.73
CA GLU A 93 -16.08 26.08 21.77
C GLU A 93 -16.64 24.79 21.15
N THR A 94 -17.53 24.10 21.87
CA THR A 94 -18.22 22.92 21.36
C THR A 94 -19.36 23.36 20.43
N ILE A 95 -19.47 22.72 19.27
CA ILE A 95 -20.55 22.97 18.30
C ILE A 95 -21.82 22.25 18.78
N GLU A 96 -22.68 22.97 19.50
CA GLU A 96 -24.00 22.47 19.91
C GLU A 96 -25.05 22.77 18.83
N ARG A 97 -25.51 21.75 18.11
CA ARG A 97 -26.49 21.85 17.02
C ARG A 97 -27.49 20.68 17.06
N ASP A 98 -28.55 20.77 16.27
CA ASP A 98 -29.58 19.72 16.19
C ASP A 98 -29.08 18.48 15.42
N GLU A 99 -29.81 17.37 15.54
CA GLU A 99 -29.43 16.08 14.91
C GLU A 99 -29.36 16.12 13.38
N ARG A 100 -30.02 17.10 12.74
CA ARG A 100 -29.99 17.29 11.29
C ARG A 100 -28.77 18.08 10.82
N TYR A 101 -27.97 18.61 11.74
CA TYR A 101 -26.79 19.37 11.43
C TYR A 101 -25.67 18.47 10.89
N VAL A 102 -25.14 18.83 9.72
CA VAL A 102 -24.00 18.15 9.12
C VAL A 102 -22.72 18.83 9.59
N HIS A 103 -21.94 18.11 10.39
CA HIS A 103 -20.66 18.61 10.88
C HIS A 103 -19.63 18.77 9.74
N PRO A 104 -18.81 19.83 9.78
CA PRO A 104 -17.62 19.91 8.96
C PRO A 104 -16.72 18.69 9.19
N GLN A 105 -15.94 18.31 8.19
CA GLN A 105 -15.00 17.21 8.30
C GLN A 105 -13.61 17.72 8.70
N GLN A 106 -13.00 17.08 9.68
CA GLN A 106 -11.63 17.33 10.14
C GLN A 106 -10.77 16.09 9.87
N GLU A 107 -9.57 16.32 9.35
CA GLU A 107 -8.60 15.27 9.09
C GLU A 107 -7.79 14.93 10.35
N ALA A 108 -7.81 13.66 10.72
CA ALA A 108 -6.93 13.09 11.74
C ALA A 108 -5.82 12.29 11.06
N PHE A 109 -4.58 12.80 11.15
CA PHE A 109 -3.41 12.19 10.55
C PHE A 109 -2.83 11.07 11.43
N CYS A 110 -2.33 10.01 10.80
CA CYS A 110 -1.52 8.99 11.46
C CYS A 110 -0.43 8.48 10.51
N ILE A 111 0.68 7.99 11.08
CA ILE A 111 1.76 7.36 10.33
C ILE A 111 1.68 5.86 10.59
N GLN A 112 1.69 5.07 9.53
CA GLN A 112 1.64 3.61 9.59
C GLN A 112 2.88 3.02 8.94
N LEU A 113 3.41 1.93 9.51
CA LEU A 113 4.46 1.14 8.87
C LEU A 113 3.83 -0.03 8.09
N ILE A 114 4.24 -0.22 6.83
CA ILE A 114 3.78 -1.30 5.96
C ILE A 114 4.97 -2.17 5.55
N SER A 115 4.82 -3.49 5.72
CA SER A 115 5.82 -4.47 5.30
C SER A 115 5.67 -4.83 3.82
N PRO A 116 6.73 -4.81 2.99
CA PRO A 116 6.66 -5.24 1.58
C PRO A 116 6.51 -6.75 1.41
N VAL A 117 6.66 -7.54 2.49
CA VAL A 117 6.54 -9.00 2.44
C VAL A 117 5.07 -9.40 2.36
N SER A 118 4.24 -8.91 3.29
CA SER A 118 2.80 -9.20 3.33
C SER A 118 1.95 -8.12 2.67
N TRP A 119 2.47 -6.89 2.59
CA TRP A 119 1.73 -5.66 2.27
C TRP A 119 0.62 -5.34 3.27
N GLU A 120 0.89 -5.63 4.55
CA GLU A 120 0.02 -5.32 5.68
C GLU A 120 0.67 -4.30 6.61
N ALA A 121 -0.17 -3.57 7.35
CA ALA A 121 0.29 -2.66 8.38
C ALA A 121 0.91 -3.45 9.55
N ILE A 122 2.05 -2.98 10.05
CA ILE A 122 2.72 -3.56 11.20
C ILE A 122 1.94 -3.16 12.47
N PRO A 123 1.41 -4.13 13.26
CA PRO A 123 0.67 -3.81 14.47
C PRO A 123 1.57 -3.16 15.54
N ASN A 124 1.02 -2.20 16.29
CA ASN A 124 1.67 -1.56 17.45
C ASN A 124 3.00 -0.84 17.13
N ALA A 125 3.18 -0.39 15.89
CA ALA A 125 4.32 0.41 15.45
C ALA A 125 4.08 1.92 15.58
#